data_AF-A0A2R3N021-F1
#
_entry.id   AF-A0A2R3N021-F1
#
_cell.length_a   1.000
_cell.length_b   1.000
_cell.length_c   1.000
_cell.angle_alpha   90.00
_cell.angle_beta   90.00
_cell.angle_gamma   90.00
#
_symmetry.space_group_name_H-M   'P 1'
#
loop_
_entity.id
_entity.type
_entity.pdbx_description
1 polymer ?
#
loop_
_entity_poly.entity_id
_entity_poly.type
_entity_poly.pdbx_seq_one_letter_code
_entity_poly.pdbx_strand_id
1 'polypeptide(L)'
;MAKAKKPSVYQAHDKFFKLTFTDKGVKESFLQTYLPMELSKEIDLSTVEEVNPSFISETFQLNESDLLVKVQAMGKPIYILFLMEHKSYKDRKTPFQILRYFVDIWESQLAKKEKLTPILPVVIYEGKNKWNYPQIGEYFKDLPDEWKAYLPLYETLFFDFSLENKLQKLPESIELKSYCR
;
A
#
# COMPACT_ATOMS: atom_id res chain seq x y z
N MET A 1 -20.28 -13.20 -32.20
CA MET A 1 -20.38 -13.19 -30.72
C MET A 1 -18.99 -13.39 -30.14
N ALA A 2 -18.39 -12.37 -29.54
CA ALA A 2 -17.05 -12.45 -28.96
C ALA A 2 -17.12 -13.27 -27.66
N LYS A 3 -16.32 -14.34 -27.54
CA LYS A 3 -16.17 -15.11 -26.31
C LYS A 3 -15.49 -14.22 -25.27
N ALA A 4 -16.20 -13.90 -24.17
CA ALA A 4 -15.61 -13.22 -23.03
C ALA A 4 -14.45 -14.07 -22.49
N LYS A 5 -13.24 -13.49 -22.47
CA LYS A 5 -12.03 -14.13 -21.95
C LYS A 5 -12.21 -14.30 -20.44
N LYS A 6 -12.12 -15.53 -19.92
CA LYS A 6 -12.17 -15.80 -18.47
C LYS A 6 -11.08 -14.94 -17.79
N PRO A 7 -11.41 -14.18 -16.72
CA PRO A 7 -10.41 -13.38 -16.03
C PRO A 7 -9.32 -14.31 -15.50
N SER A 8 -8.07 -13.87 -15.62
CA SER A 8 -6.95 -14.62 -15.06
C SER A 8 -7.06 -14.68 -13.53
N VAL A 9 -6.49 -15.71 -12.90
CA VAL A 9 -6.46 -15.86 -11.44
C VAL A 9 -5.95 -14.57 -10.75
N TYR A 10 -4.99 -13.89 -11.36
CA TYR A 10 -4.45 -12.60 -10.89
C TYR A 10 -5.51 -11.48 -10.86
N GLN A 11 -6.32 -11.34 -11.92
CA GLN A 11 -7.40 -10.35 -11.98
C GLN A 11 -8.55 -10.64 -11.01
N ALA A 12 -8.74 -11.91 -10.66
CA ALA A 12 -9.71 -12.31 -9.64
C ALA A 12 -9.25 -11.90 -8.24
N HIS A 13 -7.96 -12.08 -7.90
CA HIS A 13 -7.39 -11.64 -6.62
C HIS A 13 -7.31 -10.11 -6.48
N ASP A 14 -6.92 -9.37 -7.53
CA ASP A 14 -6.90 -7.89 -7.53
C ASP A 14 -8.28 -7.29 -7.23
N LYS A 15 -9.31 -7.80 -7.92
CA LYS A 15 -10.70 -7.35 -7.71
C LYS A 15 -11.22 -7.76 -6.34
N PHE A 16 -10.81 -8.92 -5.87
CA PHE A 16 -11.24 -9.50 -4.61
C PHE A 16 -10.62 -8.81 -3.41
N PHE A 17 -9.37 -8.35 -3.49
CA PHE A 17 -8.78 -7.54 -2.42
C PHE A 17 -9.35 -6.13 -2.40
N LYS A 18 -9.58 -5.49 -3.57
CA LYS A 18 -10.34 -4.24 -3.59
C LYS A 18 -11.71 -4.42 -2.92
N LEU A 19 -12.39 -5.55 -3.16
CA LEU A 19 -13.64 -5.91 -2.48
C LEU A 19 -13.45 -6.12 -0.96
N THR A 20 -12.40 -6.82 -0.54
CA THR A 20 -12.02 -7.00 0.88
C THR A 20 -11.73 -5.67 1.56
N PHE A 21 -11.07 -4.73 0.86
CA PHE A 21 -10.81 -3.36 1.30
C PHE A 21 -11.86 -2.38 0.78
N THR A 22 -13.05 -2.82 0.39
CA THR A 22 -14.22 -1.92 0.22
C THR A 22 -15.01 -1.87 1.53
N ASP A 23 -15.00 -2.96 2.30
CA ASP A 23 -15.60 -3.04 3.62
C ASP A 23 -14.75 -2.29 4.65
N LYS A 24 -15.35 -1.26 5.27
CA LYS A 24 -14.70 -0.42 6.27
C LYS A 24 -14.11 -1.23 7.43
N GLY A 25 -14.83 -2.24 7.92
CA GLY A 25 -14.40 -3.05 9.06
C GLY A 25 -13.19 -3.93 8.75
N VAL A 26 -13.03 -4.37 7.51
CA VAL A 26 -11.87 -5.17 7.10
C VAL A 26 -10.60 -4.32 6.96
N LYS A 27 -10.72 -3.09 6.43
CA LYS A 27 -9.58 -2.13 6.39
C LYS A 27 -9.09 -1.79 7.80
N GLU A 28 -10.04 -1.49 8.70
CA GLU A 28 -9.76 -1.21 10.11
C GLU A 28 -9.08 -2.39 10.79
N SER A 29 -9.63 -3.61 10.65
CA SER A 29 -9.08 -4.83 11.25
C SER A 29 -7.68 -5.14 10.72
N PHE A 30 -7.44 -4.99 9.42
CA PHE A 30 -6.11 -5.17 8.84
C PHE A 30 -5.10 -4.17 9.44
N LEU A 31 -5.43 -2.88 9.41
CA LEU A 31 -4.56 -1.85 9.95
C LEU A 31 -4.32 -2.04 11.45
N GLN A 32 -5.34 -2.40 12.22
CA GLN A 32 -5.20 -2.68 13.65
C GLN A 32 -4.29 -3.88 13.93
N THR A 33 -4.36 -4.91 13.07
CA THR A 33 -3.56 -6.14 13.25
C THR A 33 -2.10 -5.96 12.86
N TYR A 34 -1.84 -5.21 11.78
CA TYR A 34 -0.53 -5.21 11.13
C TYR A 34 0.26 -3.91 11.29
N LEU A 35 -0.36 -2.79 11.68
CA LEU A 35 0.40 -1.57 11.95
C LEU A 35 1.34 -1.77 13.16
N PRO A 36 2.58 -1.25 13.10
CA PRO A 36 3.44 -1.12 14.27
C PRO A 36 2.71 -0.42 15.41
N MET A 37 2.99 -0.83 16.65
CA MET A 37 2.30 -0.34 17.85
C MET A 37 2.44 1.19 18.01
N GLU A 38 3.55 1.74 17.56
CA GLU A 38 3.86 3.15 17.60
C GLU A 38 2.90 3.94 16.68
N LEU A 39 2.65 3.42 15.47
CA LEU A 39 1.75 4.04 14.50
C LEU A 39 0.28 3.81 14.84
N SER A 40 -0.09 2.62 15.33
CA SER A 40 -1.49 2.29 15.61
C SER A 40 -2.10 3.13 16.74
N LYS A 41 -1.29 3.64 17.66
CA LYS A 41 -1.74 4.56 18.72
C LYS A 41 -2.07 5.96 18.22
N GLU A 42 -1.48 6.36 17.10
CA GLU A 42 -1.59 7.72 16.58
C GLU A 42 -2.64 7.84 15.47
N ILE A 43 -3.04 6.72 14.86
CA ILE A 43 -3.97 6.66 13.72
C ILE A 43 -5.37 6.28 14.22
N ASP A 44 -6.35 7.14 13.96
CA ASP A 44 -7.77 6.85 14.23
C ASP A 44 -8.39 6.05 13.07
N LEU A 45 -8.33 4.73 13.18
CA LEU A 45 -8.82 3.80 12.16
C LEU A 45 -10.31 3.97 11.83
N SER A 46 -11.11 4.51 12.75
CA SER A 46 -12.54 4.75 12.51
C SER A 46 -12.83 5.81 11.45
N THR A 47 -11.80 6.60 11.09
CA THR A 47 -11.86 7.69 10.11
C THR A 47 -11.33 7.32 8.73
N VAL A 48 -11.03 6.04 8.49
CA VAL A 48 -10.49 5.57 7.21
C VAL A 48 -11.53 5.74 6.09
N GLU A 49 -11.15 6.52 5.08
CA GLU A 49 -11.97 6.80 3.90
C GLU A 49 -11.15 6.62 2.62
N GLU A 50 -11.74 6.01 1.59
CA GLU A 50 -11.08 5.84 0.29
C GLU A 50 -11.06 7.15 -0.50
N VAL A 51 -9.92 7.43 -1.14
CA VAL A 51 -9.70 8.63 -1.94
C VAL A 51 -9.82 8.28 -3.42
N ASN A 52 -10.77 8.89 -4.11
CA ASN A 52 -10.83 8.78 -5.56
C ASN A 52 -9.62 9.51 -6.19
N PRO A 53 -8.79 8.84 -7.03
CA PRO A 53 -7.66 9.47 -7.69
C PRO A 53 -7.99 10.75 -8.46
N SER A 54 -9.20 10.88 -9.01
CA SER A 54 -9.63 12.09 -9.73
C SER A 54 -9.72 13.33 -8.83
N PHE A 55 -9.86 13.14 -7.51
CA PHE A 55 -9.81 14.25 -6.54
C PHE A 55 -8.38 14.72 -6.28
N ILE A 56 -7.36 13.90 -6.56
CA ILE A 56 -5.97 14.34 -6.56
C ILE A 56 -5.75 15.19 -7.82
N SER A 57 -5.78 14.61 -9.01
CA SER A 57 -5.76 15.39 -10.27
C SER A 57 -6.37 14.57 -11.41
N GLU A 58 -6.70 15.21 -12.52
CA GLU A 58 -7.23 14.53 -13.71
C GLU A 58 -6.22 13.55 -14.33
N THR A 59 -4.91 13.81 -14.14
CA THR A 59 -3.82 13.00 -14.69
C THR A 59 -3.27 11.98 -13.70
N PHE A 60 -3.61 12.09 -12.41
CA PHE A 60 -3.15 11.15 -11.39
C PHE A 60 -3.85 9.80 -11.54
N GLN A 61 -3.05 8.76 -11.73
CA GLN A 61 -3.54 7.40 -11.91
C GLN A 61 -2.78 6.45 -10.99
N LEU A 62 -3.54 5.74 -10.16
CA LEU A 62 -3.08 4.57 -9.45
C LEU A 62 -3.16 3.35 -10.38
N ASN A 63 -2.30 2.35 -10.15
CA ASN A 63 -2.51 1.06 -10.81
C ASN A 63 -3.83 0.45 -10.33
N GLU A 64 -4.37 -0.48 -11.12
CA GLU A 64 -5.68 -1.10 -10.83
C GLU A 64 -5.77 -1.76 -9.46
N SER A 65 -4.66 -2.24 -8.91
CA SER A 65 -4.57 -2.93 -7.62
C SER A 65 -4.18 -2.00 -6.46
N ASP A 66 -3.76 -0.76 -6.73
CA ASP A 66 -3.33 0.18 -5.70
C ASP A 66 -4.53 0.94 -5.12
N LEU A 67 -4.38 1.38 -3.86
CA LEU A 67 -5.43 2.06 -3.09
C LEU A 67 -4.84 3.22 -2.28
N LEU A 68 -5.50 4.38 -2.35
CA LEU A 68 -5.19 5.52 -1.50
C LEU A 68 -6.35 5.74 -0.53
N VAL A 69 -6.04 5.81 0.76
CA VAL A 69 -7.02 6.15 1.80
C VAL A 69 -6.56 7.37 2.58
N LYS A 70 -7.52 8.11 3.11
CA LYS A 70 -7.33 9.22 4.04
C LYS A 70 -7.77 8.76 5.43
N VAL A 71 -7.01 9.14 6.45
CA VAL A 71 -7.31 8.83 7.84
C VAL A 71 -6.81 9.97 8.73
N GLN A 72 -7.38 10.15 9.92
CA GLN A 72 -6.87 11.08 10.92
C GLN A 72 -5.73 10.44 11.71
N ALA A 73 -4.61 11.15 11.85
CA ALA A 73 -3.51 10.76 12.69
C ALA A 73 -2.77 11.97 13.26
N MET A 74 -2.26 11.90 14.51
CA MET A 74 -1.57 13.04 15.15
C MET A 74 -2.38 14.36 15.09
N GLY A 75 -3.71 14.29 15.17
CA GLY A 75 -4.61 15.45 15.09
C GLY A 75 -4.72 16.11 13.71
N LYS A 76 -4.27 15.45 12.62
CA LYS A 76 -4.34 15.96 11.24
C LYS A 76 -4.66 14.83 10.25
N PRO A 77 -5.14 15.12 9.04
CA PRO A 77 -5.27 14.08 8.03
C PRO A 77 -3.89 13.59 7.57
N ILE A 78 -3.78 12.29 7.33
CA ILE A 78 -2.69 11.65 6.60
C ILE A 78 -3.28 10.79 5.48
N TYR A 79 -2.45 10.44 4.51
CA TYR A 79 -2.78 9.39 3.54
C TYR A 79 -2.07 8.08 3.91
N ILE A 80 -2.74 6.96 3.67
CA ILE A 80 -2.10 5.65 3.61
C ILE A 80 -2.21 5.17 2.16
N LEU A 81 -1.06 4.88 1.56
CA LEU A 81 -0.94 4.45 0.19
C LEU A 81 -0.62 2.95 0.19
N PHE A 82 -1.60 2.13 -0.19
CA PHE A 82 -1.45 0.69 -0.32
C PHE A 82 -1.07 0.33 -1.74
N LEU A 83 0.07 -0.34 -1.89
CA LEU A 83 0.47 -0.99 -3.13
C LEU A 83 0.32 -2.50 -2.97
N MET A 84 -0.31 -3.10 -3.97
CA MET A 84 -0.50 -4.54 -4.02
C MET A 84 0.37 -5.15 -5.09
N GLU A 85 1.21 -6.10 -4.68
CA GLU A 85 2.11 -6.80 -5.58
C GLU A 85 1.76 -8.29 -5.61
N HIS A 86 1.10 -8.70 -6.70
CA HIS A 86 0.72 -10.09 -6.98
C HIS A 86 1.69 -10.80 -7.94
N LYS A 87 2.77 -10.12 -8.36
CA LYS A 87 3.66 -10.61 -9.41
C LYS A 87 4.53 -11.77 -8.89
N SER A 88 4.72 -12.76 -9.77
CA SER A 88 5.68 -13.85 -9.59
C SER A 88 7.15 -13.40 -9.71
N TYR A 89 7.39 -12.18 -10.19
CA TYR A 89 8.72 -11.59 -10.31
C TYR A 89 8.88 -10.42 -9.34
N LYS A 90 10.04 -10.34 -8.68
CA LYS A 90 10.40 -9.31 -7.69
C LYS A 90 10.60 -7.97 -8.41
N ASP A 91 9.60 -7.08 -8.35
CA ASP A 91 9.68 -5.78 -9.00
C ASP A 91 10.58 -4.84 -8.18
N ARG A 92 11.73 -4.48 -8.74
CA ARG A 92 12.66 -3.53 -8.11
C ARG A 92 12.15 -2.09 -8.19
N LYS A 93 11.10 -1.82 -8.96
CA LYS A 93 10.62 -0.46 -9.21
C LYS A 93 9.56 0.01 -8.22
N THR A 94 9.00 -0.88 -7.38
CA THR A 94 7.94 -0.54 -6.43
C THR A 94 8.29 0.66 -5.52
N PRO A 95 9.52 0.79 -4.97
CA PRO A 95 9.89 2.01 -4.23
C PRO A 95 9.79 3.27 -5.11
N PHE A 96 10.37 3.26 -6.31
CA PHE A 96 10.32 4.42 -7.20
C PHE A 96 8.88 4.77 -7.63
N GLN A 97 8.00 3.77 -7.76
CA GLN A 97 6.58 3.99 -8.00
C GLN A 97 5.92 4.73 -6.83
N ILE A 98 6.20 4.33 -5.58
CA ILE A 98 5.68 5.01 -4.39
C ILE A 98 6.17 6.47 -4.34
N LEU A 99 7.46 6.70 -4.58
CA LEU A 99 8.02 8.05 -4.58
C LEU A 99 7.37 8.93 -5.66
N ARG A 100 7.08 8.38 -6.84
CA ARG A 100 6.32 9.10 -7.87
C ARG A 100 4.93 9.48 -7.37
N TYR A 101 4.20 8.56 -6.74
CA TYR A 101 2.89 8.88 -6.17
C TYR A 101 2.96 9.96 -5.09
N PHE A 102 4.02 9.98 -4.27
CA PHE A 102 4.20 11.05 -3.29
C PHE A 102 4.30 12.41 -3.96
N VAL A 103 5.16 12.51 -4.97
CA VAL A 103 5.36 13.75 -5.73
C VAL A 103 4.07 14.17 -6.42
N ASP A 104 3.39 13.26 -7.13
CA ASP A 104 2.14 13.60 -7.84
C ASP A 104 1.05 14.13 -6.89
N ILE A 105 0.89 13.49 -5.73
CA ILE A 105 -0.08 13.92 -4.70
C ILE A 105 0.31 15.30 -4.16
N TRP A 106 1.57 15.49 -3.77
CA TRP A 106 2.02 16.75 -3.19
C TRP A 106 2.02 17.91 -4.18
N GLU A 107 2.40 17.69 -5.44
CA GLU A 107 2.30 18.69 -6.50
C GLU A 107 0.86 19.14 -6.72
N SER A 108 -0.10 18.22 -6.70
CA SER A 108 -1.52 18.57 -6.75
C SER A 108 -1.94 19.45 -5.57
N GLN A 109 -1.53 19.10 -4.35
CA GLN A 109 -1.83 19.90 -3.16
C GLN A 109 -1.22 21.30 -3.25
N LEU A 110 0.03 21.42 -3.71
CA LEU A 110 0.68 22.72 -3.92
C LEU A 110 -0.05 23.57 -4.97
N ALA A 111 -0.47 22.97 -6.09
CA ALA A 111 -1.25 23.66 -7.13
C ALA A 111 -2.58 24.20 -6.59
N LYS A 112 -3.20 23.49 -5.63
CA LYS A 112 -4.41 23.90 -4.92
C LYS A 112 -4.15 24.83 -3.72
N LYS A 113 -2.89 25.18 -3.44
CA LYS A 113 -2.45 25.95 -2.26
C LYS A 113 -2.84 25.30 -0.93
N GLU A 114 -2.89 23.98 -0.91
CA GLU A 114 -3.14 23.17 0.28
C GLU A 114 -1.82 22.88 1.01
N LYS A 115 -1.92 22.53 2.30
CA LYS A 115 -0.78 21.99 3.04
C LYS A 115 -0.51 20.56 2.59
N LEU A 116 0.77 20.18 2.51
CA LEU A 116 1.16 18.82 2.19
C LEU A 116 0.69 17.85 3.26
N THR A 117 0.04 16.78 2.81
CA THR A 117 -0.43 15.70 3.67
C THR A 117 0.66 14.61 3.76
N PRO A 118 1.07 14.18 4.96
CA PRO A 118 1.98 13.04 5.12
C PRO A 118 1.39 11.77 4.50
N ILE A 119 2.24 10.94 3.89
CA ILE A 119 1.82 9.70 3.23
C ILE A 119 2.59 8.53 3.85
N LEU A 120 1.86 7.56 4.38
CA LEU A 120 2.39 6.30 4.88
C LEU A 120 2.29 5.24 3.78
N PRO A 121 3.41 4.76 3.21
CA PRO A 121 3.38 3.74 2.19
C PRO A 121 3.34 2.34 2.81
N VAL A 122 2.42 1.53 2.31
CA VAL A 122 2.21 0.13 2.71
C VAL A 122 2.28 -0.74 1.47
N VAL A 123 3.13 -1.77 1.49
CA VAL A 123 3.20 -2.76 0.42
C VAL A 123 2.72 -4.10 0.96
N ILE A 124 1.73 -4.67 0.29
CA ILE A 124 1.16 -5.97 0.59
C ILE A 124 1.55 -6.89 -0.55
N TYR A 125 2.33 -7.92 -0.22
CA TYR A 125 2.81 -8.88 -1.19
C TYR A 125 2.09 -10.21 -1.06
N GLU A 126 1.51 -10.67 -2.16
CA GLU A 126 0.89 -11.98 -2.27
C GLU A 126 1.48 -12.73 -3.46
N GLY A 127 2.62 -13.38 -3.23
CA GLY A 127 3.28 -14.22 -4.22
C GLY A 127 3.46 -15.67 -3.79
N LYS A 128 4.11 -16.45 -4.65
CA LYS A 128 4.41 -17.86 -4.36
C LYS A 128 5.59 -18.03 -3.39
N ASN A 129 6.64 -17.22 -3.59
CA ASN A 129 7.90 -17.31 -2.86
C ASN A 129 8.06 -16.09 -1.97
N LYS A 130 8.84 -16.20 -0.89
CA LYS A 130 9.20 -15.04 -0.07
C LYS A 130 9.85 -13.92 -0.89
N TRP A 131 9.47 -12.69 -0.56
CA TRP A 131 10.06 -11.50 -1.14
C TRP A 131 10.72 -10.64 -0.07
N ASN A 132 12.02 -10.41 -0.22
CA ASN A 132 12.70 -9.36 0.51
C ASN A 132 12.50 -8.04 -0.24
N TYR A 133 11.55 -7.23 0.22
CA TYR A 133 11.24 -5.95 -0.37
C TYR A 133 12.43 -4.98 -0.19
N PRO A 134 12.96 -4.39 -1.27
CA PRO A 134 14.03 -3.42 -1.16
C PRO A 134 13.45 -2.06 -0.73
N GLN A 135 13.81 -1.59 0.47
CA GLN A 135 13.53 -0.19 0.85
C GLN A 135 14.28 0.76 -0.09
N ILE A 136 13.79 1.99 -0.27
CA ILE A 136 14.44 2.95 -1.18
C ILE A 136 15.90 3.21 -0.80
N GLY A 137 16.22 3.18 0.51
CA GLY A 137 17.58 3.33 1.02
C GLY A 137 18.54 2.21 0.61
N GLU A 138 18.06 1.00 0.33
CA GLU A 138 18.89 -0.14 -0.08
C GLU A 138 19.59 0.11 -1.44
N TYR A 139 19.02 0.97 -2.28
CA TYR A 139 19.64 1.37 -3.55
C TYR A 139 20.86 2.28 -3.37
N PHE A 140 21.04 2.82 -2.17
CA PHE A 140 22.08 3.79 -1.82
C PHE A 140 22.93 3.32 -0.63
N LYS A 141 22.88 2.03 -0.29
CA LYS A 141 23.56 1.45 0.89
C LYS A 141 25.07 1.63 0.91
N ASP A 142 25.70 1.81 -0.26
CA ASP A 142 27.14 1.98 -0.40
C ASP A 142 27.59 3.44 -0.22
N LEU A 143 26.65 4.38 0.01
CA LEU A 143 26.96 5.78 0.29
C LEU A 143 27.29 6.01 1.78
N PRO A 144 28.19 6.95 2.10
CA PRO A 144 28.44 7.36 3.48
C PRO A 144 27.16 7.95 4.13
N ASP A 145 26.99 7.77 5.43
CA ASP A 145 25.79 8.23 6.16
C ASP A 145 25.51 9.72 6.02
N GLU A 146 26.58 10.53 5.92
CA GLU A 146 26.53 11.98 5.69
C GLU A 146 25.74 12.34 4.42
N TRP A 147 25.72 11.47 3.41
CA TRP A 147 25.00 11.69 2.15
C TRP A 147 23.50 11.37 2.24
N LYS A 148 23.07 10.60 3.25
CA LYS A 148 21.66 10.18 3.39
C LYS A 148 20.72 11.38 3.55
N ALA A 149 21.19 12.48 4.14
CA ALA A 149 20.42 13.71 4.34
C ALA A 149 20.04 14.42 3.01
N TYR A 150 20.72 14.11 1.91
CA TYR A 150 20.46 14.71 0.58
C TYR A 150 19.60 13.82 -0.33
N LEU A 151 19.11 12.69 0.20
CA LEU A 151 18.32 11.72 -0.55
C LEU A 151 16.85 11.74 -0.09
N PRO A 152 15.89 11.50 -0.99
CA PRO A 152 14.47 11.39 -0.65
C PRO A 152 14.17 10.01 -0.05
N LEU A 153 14.77 9.70 1.10
CA LEU A 153 14.61 8.42 1.77
C LEU A 153 13.28 8.36 2.54
N TYR A 154 12.63 7.21 2.49
CA TYR A 154 11.44 6.88 3.26
C TYR A 154 11.41 5.37 3.54
N GLU A 155 10.67 4.96 4.55
CA GLU A 155 10.44 3.56 4.86
C GLU A 155 9.03 3.13 4.46
N THR A 156 8.92 1.92 3.93
CA THR A 156 7.66 1.28 3.55
C THR A 156 7.34 0.18 4.54
N LEU A 157 6.11 0.19 5.06
CA LEU A 157 5.59 -0.95 5.81
C LEU A 157 5.33 -2.10 4.82
N PHE A 158 6.12 -3.15 4.92
CA PHE A 158 6.05 -4.28 4.01
C PHE A 158 5.48 -5.51 4.70
N PHE A 159 4.44 -6.10 4.11
CA PHE A 159 3.78 -7.29 4.61
C PHE A 159 3.85 -8.41 3.56
N ASP A 160 4.62 -9.46 3.88
CA ASP A 160 4.76 -10.65 3.03
C ASP A 160 3.72 -11.71 3.42
N PHE A 161 2.68 -11.85 2.61
CA PHE A 161 1.66 -12.91 2.71
C PHE A 161 1.87 -14.01 1.66
N SER A 162 3.11 -14.23 1.20
CA SER A 162 3.40 -15.30 0.25
C SER A 162 2.98 -16.68 0.78
N LEU A 163 2.69 -17.60 -0.13
CA LEU A 163 2.28 -18.98 0.22
C LEU A 163 3.30 -19.67 1.13
N GLU A 164 4.58 -19.41 0.89
CA GLU A 164 5.69 -19.89 1.72
C GLU A 164 5.65 -19.36 3.17
N ASN A 165 5.08 -18.16 3.39
CA ASN A 165 4.90 -17.56 4.70
C ASN A 165 3.55 -17.96 5.36
N LYS A 166 2.50 -18.19 4.55
CA LYS A 166 1.16 -18.65 4.99
C LYS A 166 1.19 -20.04 5.65
N LEU A 167 2.25 -20.82 5.48
CA LEU A 167 2.43 -22.11 6.16
C LEU A 167 2.75 -22.02 7.66
N GLN A 168 3.01 -20.82 8.22
CA GLN A 168 3.40 -20.71 9.63
C GLN A 168 2.61 -19.74 10.51
N LYS A 169 2.00 -18.66 10.00
CA LYS A 169 1.27 -17.69 10.86
C LYS A 169 0.19 -16.93 10.09
N LEU A 170 -1.07 -17.34 10.24
CA LEU A 170 -2.21 -16.43 10.07
C LEU A 170 -2.95 -16.41 11.42
N PRO A 171 -3.21 -15.23 12.03
CA PRO A 171 -4.01 -15.15 13.24
C PRO A 171 -5.42 -15.69 12.97
N GLU A 172 -5.95 -16.50 13.90
CA GLU A 172 -7.25 -17.17 13.78
C GLU A 172 -8.44 -16.18 13.67
N SER A 173 -8.22 -14.90 14.00
CA SER A 173 -9.24 -13.85 14.07
C SER A 173 -9.52 -13.13 12.76
N ILE A 174 -8.75 -13.37 11.69
CA ILE A 174 -9.12 -12.88 10.36
C ILE A 174 -9.60 -14.10 9.57
N GLU A 175 -10.91 -14.22 9.37
CA GLU A 175 -11.48 -15.21 8.45
C GLU A 175 -11.06 -14.89 7.01
N LEU A 176 -9.80 -15.15 6.66
CA LEU A 176 -9.32 -15.24 5.28
C LEU A 176 -9.47 -16.67 4.73
N LYS A 177 -9.87 -17.62 5.59
CA LYS A 177 -9.95 -19.06 5.27
C LYS A 177 -11.04 -19.41 4.25
N SER A 178 -12.12 -18.62 4.16
CA SER A 178 -13.17 -18.79 3.14
C SER A 178 -12.82 -18.13 1.80
N TYR A 179 -11.76 -17.30 1.77
CA TYR A 179 -11.47 -16.36 0.70
C TYR A 179 -10.25 -16.77 -0.17
N CYS A 180 -9.62 -17.92 0.11
CA CYS A 180 -8.45 -18.44 -0.62
C CYS A 180 -8.70 -19.79 -1.32
N ARG A 181 -9.95 -20.09 -1.72
CA ARG A 181 -10.26 -21.27 -2.56
C ARG A 181 -10.33 -20.92 -4.03
#